data_AF-A0A9P7A770-F1
#
_entry.id   AF-A0A9P7A770-F1
#
_cell.length_a   1.000
_cell.length_b   1.000
_cell.length_c   1.000
_cell.angle_alpha   90.00
_cell.angle_beta   90.00
_cell.angle_gamma   90.00
#
_symmetry.space_group_name_H-M   'P 1'
#
loop_
_entity.id
_entity.type
_entity.pdbx_description
1 polymer ?
#
loop_
_entity_poly.entity_id
_entity_poly.type
_entity_poly.pdbx_seq_one_letter_code
_entity_poly.pdbx_strand_id
1 'polypeptide(L)'
;VIFAGDFYQFPPVAGSALYSPISTYANPSEQEILKRLGRLAWKTVNTVVTLTEQQRMKSDPPFGDAMQRLRVHECTYEDVDLFNARLM
;
A
#
# COMPACT_ATOMS: atom_id res chain seq x y z
N VAL A 1 -16.00 -8.64 -9.40
CA VAL A 1 -15.41 -7.45 -8.74
C VAL A 1 -13.93 -7.46 -9.04
N ILE A 2 -13.35 -6.33 -9.45
CA ILE A 2 -11.90 -6.17 -9.63
C ILE A 2 -11.45 -5.12 -8.62
N PHE A 3 -10.48 -5.47 -7.78
CA PHE A 3 -9.83 -4.53 -6.89
C PHE A 3 -8.50 -4.10 -7.50
N ALA A 4 -8.19 -2.82 -7.43
CA ALA A 4 -6.92 -2.26 -7.88
C ALA A 4 -6.45 -1.20 -6.89
N GLY A 5 -5.15 -1.19 -6.61
CA GLY A 5 -4.55 -0.29 -5.64
C GLY A 5 -3.16 -0.77 -5.21
N ASP A 6 -2.59 -0.05 -4.26
CA ASP A 6 -1.27 -0.32 -3.71
C ASP A 6 -1.29 -0.13 -2.18
N PHE A 7 -1.03 -1.20 -1.44
CA PHE A 7 -1.08 -1.17 0.03
C PHE A 7 0.09 -0.41 0.67
N TYR A 8 1.13 -0.06 -0.09
CA TYR A 8 2.21 0.81 0.36
C TYR A 8 1.86 2.31 0.29
N GLN A 9 0.70 2.65 -0.29
CA GLN A 9 0.18 4.01 -0.28
C GLN A 9 -0.64 4.27 1.00
N PHE A 10 -1.51 5.28 0.98
CA PHE A 10 -2.26 5.68 2.16
C PHE A 10 -3.21 4.59 2.66
N PRO A 11 -3.22 4.30 3.98
CA PRO A 11 -4.25 3.46 4.57
C PRO A 11 -5.61 4.18 4.58
N PRO A 12 -6.72 3.45 4.78
CA PRO A 12 -8.04 4.06 4.92
C PRO A 12 -8.10 5.07 6.06
N VAL A 13 -8.62 6.27 5.80
CA VAL A 13 -8.85 7.29 6.84
C VAL A 13 -9.96 6.82 7.78
N ALA A 14 -9.67 6.77 9.09
CA ALA A 14 -10.59 6.31 10.14
C ALA A 14 -11.19 4.90 9.92
N GLY A 15 -10.58 4.11 9.03
CA GLY A 15 -10.97 2.73 8.74
C GLY A 15 -9.96 1.72 9.26
N SER A 16 -10.11 0.45 8.84
CA SER A 16 -9.15 -0.60 9.14
C SER A 16 -8.62 -1.16 7.82
N ALA A 17 -7.30 -1.19 7.65
CA ALA A 17 -6.70 -1.77 6.46
C ALA A 17 -6.94 -3.30 6.42
N LEU A 18 -7.20 -3.84 5.24
CA LEU A 18 -7.56 -5.26 5.06
C LEU A 18 -6.43 -6.22 5.48
N TYR A 19 -5.19 -5.75 5.41
CA TYR A 19 -4.00 -6.49 5.83
C TYR A 19 -3.74 -6.42 7.35
N SER A 20 -4.31 -5.44 8.06
CA SER A 20 -4.11 -5.30 9.52
C SER A 20 -4.71 -6.48 10.28
N PRO A 21 -4.07 -7.01 11.34
CA PRO A 21 -4.63 -8.05 12.19
C PRO A 21 -6.03 -7.69 12.72
N ILE A 22 -6.92 -8.67 12.84
CA ILE A 22 -8.24 -8.47 13.47
C ILE A 22 -8.09 -8.78 14.96
N SER A 23 -8.65 -7.92 15.80
CA SER A 23 -8.73 -8.13 17.23
C SER A 23 -9.61 -9.33 17.60
N THR A 24 -9.20 -10.14 18.57
CA THR A 24 -9.93 -11.33 19.04
C THR A 24 -10.80 -11.05 20.28
N TYR A 25 -11.45 -9.88 20.34
CA TYR A 25 -12.33 -9.55 21.45
C TYR A 25 -13.52 -10.51 21.55
N ALA A 26 -13.89 -10.83 22.79
CA ALA A 26 -15.00 -11.71 23.13
C ALA A 26 -16.37 -11.11 22.74
N ASN A 27 -16.53 -9.78 22.82
CA ASN A 27 -17.76 -9.06 22.48
C ASN A 27 -17.45 -7.96 21.44
N PRO A 28 -17.38 -8.30 20.13
CA PRO A 28 -17.13 -7.30 19.10
C PRO A 28 -18.34 -6.37 18.93
N SER A 29 -18.07 -5.08 18.71
CA SER A 29 -19.11 -4.14 18.27
C SER A 29 -19.59 -4.48 16.87
N GLU A 30 -20.73 -3.93 16.45
CA GLU A 30 -21.24 -4.08 15.08
C GLU A 30 -20.21 -3.65 14.02
N GLN A 31 -19.49 -2.56 14.27
CA GLN A 31 -18.41 -2.09 13.39
C GLN A 31 -17.27 -3.11 13.29
N GLU A 32 -16.89 -3.76 14.38
CA GLU A 32 -15.87 -4.81 14.36
C GLU A 32 -16.34 -6.06 13.59
N ILE A 33 -17.63 -6.39 13.67
CA ILE A 33 -18.23 -7.46 12.87
C ILE A 33 -18.16 -7.13 11.37
N LEU A 34 -18.52 -5.91 10.97
CA LEU A 34 -18.44 -5.48 9.57
C LEU A 34 -17.01 -5.51 9.03
N LYS A 35 -16.03 -5.07 9.81
CA LYS A 35 -14.59 -5.17 9.45
C LYS A 35 -14.17 -6.63 9.26
N ARG A 36 -14.62 -7.54 10.14
CA ARG A 36 -14.36 -8.98 10.03
C ARG A 36 -14.95 -9.56 8.75
N LEU A 37 -16.20 -9.26 8.43
CA LEU A 37 -16.86 -9.70 7.20
C LEU A 37 -16.14 -9.16 5.95
N GLY A 38 -15.75 -7.88 5.96
CA GLY A 38 -14.97 -7.29 4.87
C GLY A 38 -13.64 -8.01 4.64
N ARG A 39 -12.93 -8.39 5.71
CA ARG A 39 -11.70 -9.18 5.57
C ARG A 39 -11.97 -10.60 5.09
N LEU A 40 -13.03 -11.25 5.55
CA LEU A 40 -13.40 -12.59 5.06
C LEU A 40 -13.69 -12.55 3.55
N ALA A 41 -14.45 -11.55 3.09
CA ALA A 41 -14.68 -11.32 1.66
C ALA A 41 -13.38 -11.02 0.90
N TRP A 42 -12.46 -10.23 1.47
CA TRP A 42 -11.14 -10.02 0.86
C TRP A 42 -10.33 -11.33 0.74
N LYS A 43 -10.41 -12.22 1.74
CA LYS A 43 -9.73 -13.52 1.72
C LYS A 43 -10.31 -14.50 0.69
N THR A 44 -11.48 -14.23 0.11
CA THR A 44 -12.00 -15.06 -0.99
C THR A 44 -11.40 -14.68 -2.35
N VAL A 45 -10.62 -13.59 -2.43
CA VAL A 45 -9.87 -13.24 -3.65
C VAL A 45 -8.81 -14.33 -3.89
N ASN A 46 -8.93 -15.03 -5.01
CA ASN A 46 -8.08 -16.17 -5.36
C ASN A 46 -7.03 -15.85 -6.44
N THR A 47 -7.09 -14.65 -7.03
CA THR A 47 -6.21 -14.23 -8.11
C THR A 47 -5.65 -12.86 -7.77
N VAL A 48 -4.34 -12.73 -7.84
CA VAL A 48 -3.61 -11.47 -7.66
C VAL A 48 -2.74 -11.27 -8.90
N VAL A 49 -2.82 -10.08 -9.49
CA VAL A 49 -1.99 -9.67 -10.62
C VAL A 49 -1.14 -8.48 -10.17
N THR A 50 0.18 -8.62 -10.29
CA THR A 50 1.14 -7.56 -9.95
C THR A 50 1.65 -6.90 -11.23
N LEU A 51 1.47 -5.59 -11.34
CA LEU A 51 2.09 -4.79 -12.40
C LEU A 51 3.51 -4.42 -11.98
N THR A 52 4.51 -4.71 -12.82
CA THR A 52 5.93 -4.57 -12.46
C THR A 52 6.65 -3.42 -13.17
N GLU A 53 6.05 -2.85 -14.23
CA GLU A 53 6.68 -1.80 -15.01
C GLU A 53 6.10 -0.43 -14.67
N GLN A 54 6.95 0.49 -14.19
CA GLN A 54 6.56 1.87 -13.89
C GLN A 54 6.47 2.69 -15.18
N GLN A 55 5.26 3.11 -15.55
CA GLN A 55 5.02 3.89 -16.76
C GLN A 55 5.18 5.41 -16.54
N ARG A 56 4.85 5.91 -15.34
CA ARG A 56 4.76 7.36 -15.06
C ARG A 56 6.10 8.08 -15.17
N MET A 57 7.18 7.42 -14.77
CA MET A 57 8.52 7.99 -14.64
C MET A 57 9.49 7.42 -15.68
N LYS A 58 8.98 6.88 -16.80
CA LYS A 58 9.81 6.25 -17.84
C LYS A 58 10.89 7.17 -18.42
N SER A 59 10.60 8.47 -18.49
CA SER A 59 11.54 9.48 -18.98
C SER A 59 12.59 9.90 -17.95
N ASP A 60 12.47 9.44 -16.70
CA ASP A 60 13.41 9.73 -15.60
C ASP A 60 13.65 8.45 -14.76
N PRO A 61 14.41 7.47 -15.31
CA PRO A 61 14.68 6.22 -14.61
C PRO A 61 15.31 6.37 -13.22
N PRO A 62 16.32 7.27 -13.00
CA PRO A 62 16.89 7.45 -11.66
C PRO A 62 15.86 7.84 -10.60
N PHE A 63 14.93 8.74 -10.93
CA PHE A 63 13.84 9.11 -10.02
C PHE A 63 12.82 7.97 -9.85
N GLY A 64 12.51 7.26 -10.93
CA GLY A 64 11.65 6.07 -10.89
C GLY A 64 12.19 5.01 -9.92
N ASP A 65 13.49 4.72 -9.98
CA ASP A 65 14.15 3.74 -9.11
C ASP A 65 14.16 4.20 -7.65
N ALA A 66 14.44 5.48 -7.39
CA ALA A 66 14.37 6.06 -6.05
C ALA A 66 12.96 5.96 -5.45
N MET A 67 11.92 6.19 -6.27
CA MET A 67 10.52 6.05 -5.84
C MET A 67 10.13 4.58 -5.56
N GLN A 68 10.69 3.60 -6.28
CA GLN A 68 10.47 2.18 -5.97
C GLN A 68 11.09 1.79 -4.64
N ARG A 69 12.31 2.27 -4.34
CA ARG A 69 12.94 2.08 -3.02
C ARG A 69 12.17 2.77 -1.91
N LEU A 70 11.71 4.00 -2.14
CA LEU A 70 10.89 4.74 -1.19
C LEU A 70 9.61 3.98 -0.83
N ARG A 71 8.94 3.39 -1.83
CA ARG A 71 7.71 2.61 -1.64
C ARG A 71 7.87 1.50 -0.62
N VAL A 72 9.01 0.83 -0.57
CA VAL A 72 9.28 -0.31 0.32
C VAL A 72 10.16 0.03 1.52
N HIS A 73 10.41 1.33 1.75
CA HIS A 73 11.26 1.84 2.85
C HIS A 73 12.74 1.42 2.76
N GLU A 74 13.28 1.31 1.53
CA GLU A 74 14.68 0.92 1.26
C GLU A 74 15.47 2.08 0.61
N CYS A 75 15.15 3.34 0.92
CA CYS A 75 15.89 4.50 0.39
C CYS A 75 17.37 4.48 0.78
N THR A 76 18.22 4.92 -0.14
CA THR A 76 19.65 5.16 0.10
C THR A 76 19.93 6.64 0.41
N TYR A 77 21.17 6.98 0.79
CA TYR A 77 21.57 8.37 0.97
C TYR A 77 21.53 9.15 -0.36
N GLU A 78 21.86 8.50 -1.48
CA GLU A 78 21.77 9.08 -2.82
C GLU A 78 20.32 9.40 -3.20
N ASP A 79 19.34 8.60 -2.77
CA ASP A 79 17.92 8.91 -2.97
C ASP A 79 17.50 10.17 -2.20
N VAL A 80 17.99 10.32 -0.96
CA VAL A 80 17.72 11.50 -0.13
C VAL A 80 18.31 12.75 -0.78
N ASP A 81 19.56 12.67 -1.25
CA ASP A 81 20.20 13.78 -1.96
C ASP A 81 19.43 14.14 -3.25
N LEU A 82 18.99 13.12 -4.01
CA LEU A 82 18.16 13.29 -5.20
C LEU A 82 16.84 14.02 -4.90
N PHE A 83 16.16 13.66 -3.80
CA PHE A 83 14.91 14.31 -3.40
C PHE A 83 15.14 15.75 -2.93
N ASN A 84 16.17 16.00 -2.13
CA ASN A 84 16.49 17.33 -1.61
C ASN A 84 16.87 18.32 -2.72
N ALA A 85 17.54 17.85 -3.78
CA ALA A 85 17.90 18.67 -4.92
C ALA A 85 16.69 19.31 -5.65
N ARG A 86 15.47 18.80 -5.44
CA ARG A 86 14.23 19.26 -6.09
C ARG A 86 13.36 20.16 -5.21
N LEU A 87 13.79 20.45 -3.97
CA LEU A 87 13.07 21.27 -3.00
C LEU A 87 13.67 22.68 -2.83
N MET A 88 14.49 23.13 -3.78
CA MET A 88 15.02 24.51 -3.81
C MET A 88 13.98 25.53 -4.28
#